data_AF-A0A961IFF6-F1
#
_entry.id   AF-A0A961IFF6-F1
#
_cell.length_a   1.000
_cell.length_b   1.000
_cell.length_c   1.000
_cell.angle_alpha   90.00
_cell.angle_beta   90.00
_cell.angle_gamma   90.00
#
_symmetry.space_group_name_H-M   'P 1'
#
loop_
_entity.id
_entity.type
_entity.pdbx_description
1 polymer ?
#
loop_
_entity_poly.entity_id
_entity_poly.type
_entity_poly.pdbx_seq_one_letter_code
_entity_poly.pdbx_strand_id
1 'polypeptide(L)'
;MPEFRDINSIKERPTREEDLIQFWKDRRIFEQSGELTRDGRPFVFYEGPPTANGRPGIHHVLSRVFKDIYIRYFGQRGFHVPRRAGWDCHGLPVEREVEKALGIESKSEIEEKYGIGKFNTLCRESVLKYVDEWNRFSERMAFWVDLNDPYFTMDDDFIESVWSLLKIIWDRGLIYQGYRVVPYDPVLGATMSDAEVDQGYKETDDPSVTVRFRIRSSEAARKLGWSPDQKAGFLVWTTTPWTLPSNTALALAAEETYVIVERIRPEDEVDAGTTEILICAEALYEQVFSGLQGGAQKNARQTGGGSAAKVEKEKAKSGGAQPIKKSDA
;
A
#
# COMPACT_ATOMS: atom_id res chain seq x y z
N MET A 1 -11.55 -32.83 56.67
CA MET A 1 -10.75 -31.82 55.93
C MET A 1 -11.62 -31.33 54.78
N PRO A 2 -11.64 -30.05 54.41
CA PRO A 2 -12.38 -29.66 53.22
C PRO A 2 -11.68 -30.32 52.01
N GLU A 3 -12.36 -31.26 51.35
CA GLU A 3 -11.88 -31.94 50.13
C GLU A 3 -11.79 -30.98 48.93
N PHE A 4 -12.37 -29.79 49.05
CA PHE A 4 -12.39 -28.76 48.02
C PHE A 4 -11.86 -27.43 48.57
N ARG A 5 -11.10 -26.72 47.74
CA ARG A 5 -10.68 -25.34 48.03
C ARG A 5 -11.90 -24.44 48.05
N ASP A 6 -11.93 -23.49 48.98
CA ASP A 6 -12.95 -22.46 49.04
C ASP A 6 -12.90 -21.60 47.75
N ILE A 7 -14.08 -21.27 47.21
CA ILE A 7 -14.18 -20.49 45.98
C ILE A 7 -14.05 -19.02 46.38
N ASN A 8 -12.81 -18.56 46.49
CA ASN A 8 -12.54 -17.14 46.68
C ASN A 8 -13.14 -16.27 45.55
N SER A 9 -13.33 -14.99 45.89
CA SER A 9 -14.06 -13.99 45.12
C SER A 9 -13.51 -13.76 43.70
N ILE A 10 -14.36 -13.24 42.80
CA ILE A 10 -14.00 -12.82 41.43
C ILE A 10 -12.78 -11.87 41.42
N LYS A 11 -12.54 -11.12 42.50
CA LYS A 11 -11.42 -10.18 42.62
C LYS A 11 -10.04 -10.85 42.62
N GLU A 12 -9.96 -12.16 42.91
CA GLU A 12 -8.70 -12.91 42.97
C GLU A 12 -8.34 -13.63 41.65
N ARG A 13 -9.16 -13.49 40.61
CA ARG A 13 -8.90 -14.13 39.30
C ARG A 13 -7.51 -13.83 38.72
N PRO A 14 -6.99 -12.57 38.74
CA PRO A 14 -5.67 -12.29 38.19
C PRO A 14 -4.56 -13.09 38.89
N THR A 15 -4.59 -13.16 40.22
CA THR A 15 -3.62 -13.94 41.00
C THR A 15 -3.74 -15.43 40.73
N ARG A 16 -4.98 -15.95 40.58
CA ARG A 16 -5.20 -17.36 40.22
C ARG A 16 -4.68 -17.72 38.83
N GLU A 17 -4.81 -16.81 37.87
CA GLU A 17 -4.23 -17.00 36.54
C GLU A 17 -2.70 -17.05 36.61
N GLU A 18 -2.08 -16.16 37.39
CA GLU A 18 -0.63 -16.15 37.62
C GLU A 18 -0.16 -17.46 38.27
N ASP A 19 -0.84 -17.92 39.32
CA ASP A 19 -0.57 -19.21 39.97
C ASP A 19 -0.69 -20.39 38.99
N LEU A 20 -1.70 -20.36 38.11
CA LEU A 20 -1.93 -21.41 37.11
C LEU A 20 -0.85 -21.41 36.02
N ILE A 21 -0.45 -20.23 35.54
CA ILE A 21 0.66 -20.07 34.59
C ILE A 21 1.95 -20.60 35.23
N GLN A 22 2.23 -20.26 36.49
CA GLN A 22 3.40 -20.75 37.20
C GLN A 22 3.36 -22.28 37.36
N PHE A 23 2.20 -22.84 37.73
CA PHE A 23 2.01 -24.29 37.78
C PHE A 23 2.30 -24.98 36.44
N TRP A 24 1.87 -24.40 35.31
CA TRP A 24 2.17 -24.94 33.99
C TRP A 24 3.66 -24.89 33.66
N LYS A 25 4.34 -23.80 34.03
CA LYS A 25 5.79 -23.62 33.82
C LYS A 25 6.59 -24.60 34.66
N ASP A 26 6.35 -24.66 35.97
CA ASP A 26 7.06 -25.54 36.91
C ASP A 26 6.98 -27.01 36.50
N ARG A 27 5.85 -27.40 35.91
CA ARG A 27 5.61 -28.78 35.46
C ARG A 27 5.84 -29.00 33.98
N ARG A 28 6.30 -28.00 33.22
CA ARG A 28 6.56 -28.10 31.77
C ARG A 28 5.38 -28.68 30.99
N ILE A 29 4.16 -28.22 31.33
CA ILE A 29 2.91 -28.79 30.80
C ILE A 29 2.78 -28.54 29.29
N PHE A 30 3.27 -27.41 28.79
CA PHE A 30 3.28 -27.11 27.37
C PHE A 30 4.11 -28.14 26.60
N GLU A 31 5.33 -28.41 27.05
CA GLU A 31 6.25 -29.38 26.44
C GLU A 31 5.69 -30.79 26.52
N GLN A 32 5.20 -31.20 27.70
CA GLN A 32 4.53 -32.50 27.87
C GLN A 32 3.35 -32.67 26.91
N SER A 33 2.56 -31.61 26.65
CA SER A 33 1.47 -31.67 25.68
C SER A 33 1.95 -32.00 24.25
N GLY A 34 3.12 -31.50 23.87
CA GLY A 34 3.75 -31.80 22.58
C GLY A 34 4.31 -33.22 22.54
N GLU A 35 4.92 -33.68 23.64
CA GLU A 35 5.47 -35.03 23.76
C GLU A 35 4.39 -36.10 23.69
N LEU A 36 3.26 -35.90 24.40
CA LEU A 36 2.11 -36.81 24.39
C LEU A 36 1.50 -37.01 23.00
N THR A 37 1.70 -36.05 22.10
CA THR A 37 1.13 -36.06 20.75
C THR A 37 2.19 -36.25 19.67
N ARG A 38 3.44 -36.55 20.02
CA ARG A 38 4.58 -36.60 19.08
C ARG A 38 4.36 -37.53 17.89
N ASP A 39 3.77 -38.71 18.13
CA ASP A 39 3.50 -39.71 17.09
C ASP A 39 2.11 -39.52 16.44
N GLY A 40 1.39 -38.47 16.81
CA GLY A 40 0.09 -38.12 16.29
C GLY A 40 0.15 -37.58 14.86
N ARG A 41 -1.01 -37.53 14.19
CA ARG A 41 -1.11 -36.90 12.86
C ARG A 41 -0.71 -35.43 12.95
N PRO A 42 0.16 -34.90 12.06
CA PRO A 42 0.55 -33.51 12.12
C PRO A 42 -0.62 -32.58 11.78
N PHE A 43 -0.77 -31.53 12.57
CA PHE A 43 -1.53 -30.33 12.22
C PHE A 43 -0.53 -29.16 12.15
N VAL A 44 -0.26 -28.70 10.94
CA VAL A 44 0.72 -27.64 10.69
C VAL A 44 0.10 -26.29 11.02
N PHE A 45 0.69 -25.61 11.99
CA PHE A 45 0.30 -24.28 12.42
C PHE A 45 1.41 -23.29 12.04
N TYR A 46 1.03 -22.19 11.40
CA TYR A 46 1.92 -21.07 11.15
C TYR A 46 1.49 -19.87 11.98
N GLU A 47 2.42 -19.37 12.77
CA GLU A 47 2.31 -18.08 13.44
C GLU A 47 2.81 -17.02 12.45
N GLY A 48 1.92 -16.11 12.06
CA GLY A 48 2.32 -14.93 11.27
C GLY A 48 3.19 -14.03 12.14
N PRO A 49 4.48 -13.84 11.81
CA PRO A 49 5.44 -13.26 12.71
C PRO A 49 5.10 -11.78 12.94
N PRO A 50 4.89 -11.33 14.18
CA PRO A 50 4.76 -9.91 14.45
C PRO A 50 6.08 -9.18 14.19
N THR A 51 6.00 -7.95 13.69
CA THR A 51 7.14 -7.04 13.65
C THR A 51 7.42 -6.54 15.06
N ALA A 52 8.62 -6.80 15.58
CA ALA A 52 9.01 -6.40 16.93
C ALA A 52 9.51 -4.94 16.97
N ASN A 53 8.74 -3.99 16.42
CA ASN A 53 9.08 -2.55 16.40
C ASN A 53 8.24 -1.71 17.38
N GLY A 54 7.55 -2.37 18.30
CA GLY A 54 6.65 -1.73 19.25
C GLY A 54 6.03 -2.70 20.24
N ARG A 55 5.30 -2.16 21.22
CA ARG A 55 4.61 -2.96 22.25
C ARG A 55 3.39 -3.68 21.67
N PRO A 56 3.03 -4.87 22.19
CA PRO A 56 1.81 -5.54 21.79
C PRO A 56 0.55 -4.74 22.19
N GLY A 57 -0.38 -4.55 21.25
CA GLY A 57 -1.72 -3.99 21.50
C GLY A 57 -2.84 -5.03 21.59
N ILE A 58 -4.06 -4.57 21.89
CA ILE A 58 -5.26 -5.42 22.07
C ILE A 58 -5.61 -6.26 20.82
N HIS A 59 -5.31 -5.76 19.63
CA HIS A 59 -5.53 -6.48 18.37
C HIS A 59 -4.70 -7.76 18.28
N HIS A 60 -3.54 -7.82 18.95
CA HIS A 60 -2.74 -9.03 19.07
C HIS A 60 -3.34 -10.08 20.02
N VAL A 61 -4.11 -9.63 21.03
CA VAL A 61 -4.82 -10.56 21.93
C VAL A 61 -5.84 -11.37 21.13
N LEU A 62 -6.69 -10.69 20.36
CA LEU A 62 -7.76 -11.35 19.61
C LEU A 62 -7.21 -12.39 18.63
N SER A 63 -6.19 -12.02 17.84
CA SER A 63 -5.60 -12.94 16.86
C SER A 63 -4.95 -14.16 17.52
N ARG A 64 -4.23 -13.97 18.63
CA ARG A 64 -3.57 -15.06 19.36
C ARG A 64 -4.55 -15.94 20.13
N VAL A 65 -5.65 -15.41 20.67
CA VAL A 65 -6.71 -16.22 21.28
C VAL A 65 -7.29 -17.19 20.27
N PHE A 66 -7.63 -16.74 19.06
CA PHE A 66 -8.12 -17.64 18.01
C PHE A 66 -7.11 -18.72 17.67
N LYS A 67 -5.84 -18.35 17.45
CA LYS A 67 -4.76 -19.30 17.17
C LYS A 67 -4.63 -20.35 18.29
N ASP A 68 -4.61 -19.91 19.55
CA ASP A 68 -4.43 -20.76 20.73
C ASP A 68 -5.57 -21.78 20.92
N ILE A 69 -6.82 -21.36 20.69
CA ILE A 69 -7.98 -22.25 20.79
C ILE A 69 -7.84 -23.44 19.84
N TYR A 70 -7.46 -23.22 18.59
CA TYR A 70 -7.34 -24.30 17.61
C TYR A 70 -6.15 -25.22 17.88
N ILE A 71 -4.97 -24.68 18.21
CA ILE A 71 -3.80 -25.52 18.50
C ILE A 71 -4.05 -26.40 19.73
N ARG A 72 -4.76 -25.90 20.75
CA ARG A 72 -5.19 -26.70 21.92
C ARG A 72 -6.22 -27.75 21.54
N TYR A 73 -7.25 -27.37 20.78
CA TYR A 73 -8.29 -28.28 20.31
C TYR A 73 -7.71 -29.47 19.53
N PHE A 74 -6.83 -29.22 18.56
CA PHE A 74 -6.20 -30.27 17.78
C PHE A 74 -5.24 -31.12 18.63
N GLY A 75 -4.46 -30.50 19.52
CA GLY A 75 -3.62 -31.24 20.48
C GLY A 75 -4.43 -32.18 21.37
N GLN A 76 -5.56 -31.73 21.91
CA GLN A 76 -6.47 -32.57 22.72
C GLN A 76 -7.11 -33.71 21.93
N ARG A 77 -7.20 -33.58 20.60
CA ARG A 77 -7.65 -34.64 19.69
C ARG A 77 -6.54 -35.62 19.29
N GLY A 78 -5.33 -35.47 19.84
CA GLY A 78 -4.19 -36.34 19.56
C GLY A 78 -3.39 -35.98 18.31
N PHE A 79 -3.59 -34.78 17.74
CA PHE A 79 -2.74 -34.30 16.64
C PHE A 79 -1.41 -33.78 17.19
N HIS A 80 -0.32 -34.04 16.46
CA HIS A 80 0.94 -33.39 16.71
C HIS A 80 0.90 -31.96 16.18
N VAL A 81 1.02 -30.97 17.06
CA VAL A 81 1.00 -29.55 16.69
C VAL A 81 2.34 -28.90 17.08
N PRO A 82 3.32 -28.85 16.16
CA PRO A 82 4.51 -28.01 16.34
C PRO A 82 4.09 -26.55 16.41
N ARG A 83 4.57 -25.83 17.41
CA ARG A 83 4.15 -24.45 17.71
C ARG A 83 5.41 -23.61 17.90
N ARG A 84 5.91 -23.01 16.82
CA ARG A 84 7.12 -22.17 16.84
C ARG A 84 6.72 -20.70 16.65
N ALA A 85 7.25 -19.81 17.49
CA ALA A 85 7.07 -18.37 17.29
C ALA A 85 8.00 -17.88 16.18
N GLY A 86 7.75 -16.66 15.72
CA GLY A 86 8.66 -15.98 14.80
C GLY A 86 8.59 -14.48 14.93
N TRP A 87 9.61 -13.81 14.42
CA TRP A 87 9.73 -12.36 14.45
C TRP A 87 10.06 -11.83 13.07
N ASP A 88 9.31 -10.81 12.66
CA ASP A 88 9.62 -10.06 11.46
C ASP A 88 10.54 -8.90 11.85
N CYS A 89 11.76 -8.91 11.32
CA CYS A 89 12.88 -8.10 11.77
C CYS A 89 13.36 -7.08 10.73
N HIS A 90 12.78 -7.07 9.53
CA HIS A 90 13.22 -6.24 8.41
C HIS A 90 12.16 -5.22 8.00
N GLY A 91 12.57 -4.31 7.11
CA GLY A 91 11.66 -3.42 6.40
C GLY A 91 11.38 -2.10 7.11
N LEU A 92 10.58 -1.29 6.41
CA LEU A 92 10.28 0.10 6.78
C LEU A 92 9.77 0.29 8.22
N PRO A 93 8.93 -0.59 8.80
CA PRO A 93 8.44 -0.36 10.15
C PRO A 93 9.55 -0.38 11.21
N VAL A 94 10.61 -1.17 11.02
CA VAL A 94 11.78 -1.21 11.91
C VAL A 94 12.68 0.01 11.64
N GLU A 95 13.02 0.24 10.38
CA GLU A 95 13.90 1.35 9.97
C GLU A 95 13.34 2.70 10.45
N ARG A 96 12.04 2.93 10.30
CA ARG A 96 11.38 4.19 10.72
C ARG A 96 11.38 4.42 12.22
N GLU A 97 11.36 3.36 13.02
CA GLU A 97 11.42 3.49 14.48
C GLU A 97 12.82 3.97 14.91
N VAL A 98 13.85 3.43 14.27
CA VAL A 98 15.24 3.87 14.45
C VAL A 98 15.48 5.27 13.89
N GLU A 99 14.99 5.60 12.69
CA GLU A 99 15.07 6.94 12.10
C GLU A 99 14.46 7.99 13.03
N LYS A 100 13.26 7.72 13.59
CA LYS A 100 12.62 8.60 14.58
C LYS A 100 13.43 8.75 15.86
N ALA A 101 14.01 7.66 16.37
CA ALA A 101 14.84 7.70 17.56
C ALA A 101 16.14 8.52 17.34
N LEU A 102 16.65 8.52 16.11
CA LEU A 102 17.85 9.27 15.71
C LEU A 102 17.55 10.69 15.20
N GLY A 103 16.28 11.03 14.95
CA GLY A 103 15.88 12.31 14.36
C GLY A 103 16.31 12.45 12.89
N ILE A 104 16.31 11.36 12.14
CA ILE A 104 16.66 11.34 10.71
C ILE A 104 15.44 11.73 9.89
N GLU A 105 15.59 12.72 9.00
CA GLU A 105 14.51 13.20 8.13
C GLU A 105 14.73 12.82 6.66
N SER A 106 15.97 12.47 6.27
CA SER A 106 16.31 12.04 4.91
C SER A 106 17.27 10.85 4.90
N LYS A 107 17.13 9.97 3.89
CA LYS A 107 17.97 8.77 3.76
C LYS A 107 19.45 9.06 3.57
N SER A 108 19.81 10.18 2.91
CA SER A 108 21.22 10.57 2.75
C SER A 108 21.91 10.78 4.09
N GLU A 109 21.19 11.21 5.14
CA GLU A 109 21.75 11.35 6.47
C GLU A 109 22.17 10.02 7.11
N ILE A 110 21.53 8.91 6.74
CA ILE A 110 21.95 7.57 7.19
C ILE A 110 23.37 7.30 6.70
N GLU A 111 23.61 7.50 5.40
CA GLU A 111 24.92 7.27 4.80
C GLU A 111 25.97 8.27 5.29
N GLU A 112 25.61 9.55 5.37
CA GLU A 112 26.53 10.64 5.70
C GLU A 112 26.91 10.71 7.19
N LYS A 113 25.94 10.51 8.11
CA LYS A 113 26.15 10.74 9.56
C LYS A 113 26.44 9.45 10.32
N TYR A 114 25.88 8.32 9.90
CA TYR A 114 25.95 7.07 10.66
C TYR A 114 26.71 5.95 9.94
N GLY A 115 26.53 5.86 8.62
CA GLY A 115 26.92 4.73 7.80
C GLY A 115 25.93 3.56 7.87
N ILE A 116 25.71 2.89 6.74
CA ILE A 116 24.73 1.80 6.57
C ILE A 116 24.94 0.70 7.60
N GLY A 117 26.18 0.25 7.81
CA GLY A 117 26.48 -0.84 8.75
C GLY A 117 26.06 -0.53 10.19
N LYS A 118 26.31 0.70 10.66
CA LYS A 118 25.92 1.13 12.00
C LYS A 118 24.40 1.24 12.14
N PHE A 119 23.75 1.79 11.12
CA PHE A 119 22.29 1.89 11.08
C PHE A 119 21.62 0.52 11.13
N ASN A 120 22.13 -0.46 10.36
CA ASN A 120 21.63 -1.83 10.37
C ASN A 120 21.80 -2.49 11.74
N THR A 121 22.92 -2.26 12.43
CA THR A 121 23.11 -2.74 13.81
C THR A 121 22.05 -2.17 14.76
N LEU A 122 21.78 -0.87 14.67
CA LEU A 122 20.74 -0.23 15.49
C LEU A 122 19.34 -0.79 15.20
N CYS A 123 19.03 -1.11 13.94
CA CYS A 123 17.79 -1.78 13.56
C CYS A 123 17.67 -3.17 14.20
N ARG A 124 18.75 -3.97 14.17
CA ARG A 124 18.77 -5.29 14.84
C ARG A 124 18.57 -5.17 16.35
N GLU A 125 19.23 -4.20 16.99
CA GLU A 125 19.09 -3.95 18.44
C GLU A 125 17.67 -3.51 18.82
N SER A 126 17.03 -2.68 18.00
CA SER A 126 15.65 -2.24 18.22
C SER A 126 14.66 -3.41 18.24
N VAL A 127 14.77 -4.33 17.26
CA VAL A 127 13.92 -5.53 17.18
C VAL A 127 14.00 -6.34 18.47
N LEU A 128 15.21 -6.62 18.96
CA LEU A 128 15.44 -7.42 20.16
C LEU A 128 14.86 -6.79 21.43
N LYS A 129 14.84 -5.45 21.50
CA LYS A 129 14.30 -4.72 22.65
C LYS A 129 12.82 -5.03 22.92
N TYR A 130 12.03 -5.23 21.86
CA TYR A 130 10.59 -5.49 22.03
C TYR A 130 10.26 -6.98 22.18
N VAL A 131 11.12 -7.89 21.70
CA VAL A 131 10.90 -9.35 21.79
C VAL A 131 10.59 -9.79 23.23
N ASP A 132 11.31 -9.28 24.22
CA ASP A 132 11.09 -9.61 25.63
C ASP A 132 9.72 -9.17 26.14
N GLU A 133 9.28 -7.95 25.78
CA GLU A 133 7.95 -7.45 26.14
C GLU A 133 6.85 -8.29 25.49
N TRP A 134 7.06 -8.71 24.24
CA TRP A 134 6.15 -9.60 23.55
C TRP A 134 6.11 -11.02 24.12
N ASN A 135 7.25 -11.56 24.54
CA ASN A 135 7.33 -12.87 25.20
C ASN A 135 6.53 -12.85 26.50
N ARG A 136 6.75 -11.83 27.35
CA ARG A 136 5.97 -11.63 28.57
C ARG A 136 4.46 -11.51 28.29
N PHE A 137 4.10 -10.81 27.22
CA PHE A 137 2.71 -10.69 26.79
C PHE A 137 2.12 -12.04 26.34
N SER A 138 2.83 -12.82 25.52
CA SER A 138 2.44 -14.17 25.09
C SER A 138 2.17 -15.09 26.28
N GLU A 139 3.08 -15.10 27.25
CA GLU A 139 2.96 -15.93 28.45
C GLU A 139 1.78 -15.50 29.32
N ARG A 140 1.62 -14.19 29.56
CA ARG A 140 0.54 -13.68 30.42
C ARG A 140 -0.85 -13.98 29.85
N MET A 141 -0.98 -14.05 28.52
CA MET A 141 -2.22 -14.42 27.86
C MET A 141 -2.39 -15.94 27.66
N ALA A 142 -1.47 -16.74 28.18
CA ALA A 142 -1.46 -18.20 28.05
C ALA A 142 -1.40 -18.72 26.60
N PHE A 143 -0.77 -17.97 25.69
CA PHE A 143 -0.57 -18.43 24.32
C PHE A 143 0.56 -19.46 24.26
N TRP A 144 0.22 -20.73 24.01
CA TRP A 144 1.19 -21.83 24.03
C TRP A 144 1.94 -21.96 22.70
N VAL A 145 3.06 -21.23 22.62
CA VAL A 145 4.00 -21.26 21.50
C VAL A 145 5.43 -21.35 22.05
N ASP A 146 6.33 -21.99 21.30
CA ASP A 146 7.75 -22.05 21.64
C ASP A 146 8.41 -20.69 21.42
N LEU A 147 8.83 -20.09 22.53
CA LEU A 147 9.53 -18.80 22.60
C LEU A 147 11.04 -18.98 22.83
N ASN A 148 11.51 -20.22 23.07
CA ASN A 148 12.93 -20.52 23.33
C ASN A 148 13.71 -20.73 22.03
N ASP A 149 13.05 -21.26 21.01
CA ASP A 149 13.59 -21.40 19.65
C ASP A 149 12.66 -20.72 18.61
N PRO A 150 12.48 -19.39 18.66
CA PRO A 150 11.75 -18.68 17.61
C PRO A 150 12.63 -18.55 16.35
N TYR A 151 12.01 -18.38 15.19
CA TYR A 151 12.75 -17.96 13.99
C TYR A 151 12.79 -16.42 13.89
N PHE A 152 13.91 -15.87 13.41
CA PHE A 152 13.98 -14.45 13.08
C PHE A 152 14.22 -14.28 11.58
N THR A 153 13.54 -13.35 10.92
CA THR A 153 13.75 -13.10 9.48
C THR A 153 15.14 -12.51 9.17
N MET A 154 15.85 -12.06 10.20
CA MET A 154 17.22 -11.54 10.14
C MET A 154 18.33 -12.59 10.39
N ASP A 155 17.96 -13.86 10.56
CA ASP A 155 18.91 -14.98 10.69
C ASP A 155 19.40 -15.42 9.31
N ASP A 156 20.70 -15.77 9.22
CA ASP A 156 21.34 -16.11 7.94
C ASP A 156 20.66 -17.30 7.23
N ASP A 157 20.28 -18.35 7.97
CA ASP A 157 19.57 -19.52 7.42
C ASP A 157 18.20 -19.15 6.82
N PHE A 158 17.51 -18.17 7.41
CA PHE A 158 16.23 -17.66 6.90
C PHE A 158 16.47 -16.86 5.60
N ILE A 159 17.46 -15.98 5.60
CA ILE A 159 17.85 -15.17 4.43
C ILE A 159 18.28 -16.08 3.27
N GLU A 160 19.08 -17.10 3.54
CA GLU A 160 19.53 -18.06 2.52
C GLU A 160 18.33 -18.82 1.92
N SER A 161 17.36 -19.21 2.74
CA SER A 161 16.11 -19.83 2.28
C SER A 161 15.33 -18.90 1.35
N VAL A 162 15.24 -17.60 1.68
CA VAL A 162 14.61 -16.59 0.81
C VAL A 162 15.39 -16.43 -0.49
N TRP A 163 16.72 -16.38 -0.46
CA TRP A 163 17.55 -16.30 -1.67
C TRP A 163 17.38 -17.51 -2.58
N SER A 164 17.28 -18.70 -2.02
CA SER A 164 16.98 -19.93 -2.77
C SER A 164 15.63 -19.84 -3.49
N LEU A 165 14.58 -19.34 -2.81
CA LEU A 165 13.27 -19.12 -3.41
C LEU A 165 13.33 -18.08 -4.52
N LEU A 166 14.01 -16.94 -4.31
CA LEU A 166 14.19 -15.91 -5.33
C LEU A 166 14.92 -16.47 -6.56
N LYS A 167 15.94 -17.31 -6.37
CA LYS A 167 16.63 -18.01 -7.45
C LYS A 167 15.68 -18.93 -8.23
N ILE A 168 14.84 -19.70 -7.56
CA ILE A 168 13.86 -20.56 -8.22
C ILE A 168 12.88 -19.74 -9.07
N ILE A 169 12.41 -18.60 -8.57
CA ILE A 169 11.49 -17.71 -9.27
C ILE A 169 12.20 -17.03 -10.46
N TRP A 170 13.45 -16.63 -10.28
CA TRP A 170 14.33 -16.10 -11.33
C TRP A 170 14.55 -17.12 -12.46
N ASP A 171 14.93 -18.35 -12.13
CA ASP A 171 15.20 -19.43 -13.10
C ASP A 171 13.94 -19.81 -13.90
N ARG A 172 12.75 -19.53 -13.36
CA ARG A 172 11.45 -19.67 -14.06
C ARG A 172 11.08 -18.47 -14.93
N GLY A 173 11.92 -17.43 -14.99
CA GLY A 173 11.67 -16.21 -15.76
C GLY A 173 10.55 -15.32 -15.20
N LEU A 174 10.23 -15.44 -13.91
CA LEU A 174 9.13 -14.70 -13.26
C LEU A 174 9.59 -13.39 -12.62
N ILE A 175 10.90 -13.16 -12.48
CA ILE A 175 11.49 -11.88 -12.05
C ILE A 175 11.99 -11.14 -13.29
N TYR A 176 11.63 -9.86 -13.42
CA TYR A 176 12.09 -9.00 -14.49
C TYR A 176 12.23 -7.55 -13.99
N GLN A 177 13.01 -6.76 -14.72
CA GLN A 177 13.15 -5.33 -14.49
C GLN A 177 12.32 -4.56 -15.51
N GLY A 178 11.61 -3.52 -15.07
CA GLY A 178 10.84 -2.64 -15.94
C GLY A 178 10.62 -1.26 -15.31
N TYR A 179 10.22 -0.31 -16.13
CA TYR A 179 9.86 1.05 -15.70
C TYR A 179 8.35 1.18 -15.63
N ARG A 180 7.83 1.58 -14.47
CA ARG A 180 6.39 1.69 -14.21
C ARG A 180 6.10 2.90 -13.33
N VAL A 181 4.89 3.43 -13.45
CA VAL A 181 4.34 4.37 -12.47
C VAL A 181 3.88 3.56 -11.28
N VAL A 182 4.38 3.88 -10.09
CA VAL A 182 4.08 3.20 -8.84
C VAL A 182 3.85 4.23 -7.73
N PRO A 183 3.11 3.90 -6.68
CA PRO A 183 3.06 4.71 -5.48
C PRO A 183 4.47 4.92 -4.91
N TYR A 184 4.77 6.15 -4.51
CA TYR A 184 6.11 6.55 -4.05
C TYR A 184 5.97 7.45 -2.83
N ASP A 185 6.69 7.11 -1.76
CA ASP A 185 6.79 7.97 -0.58
C ASP A 185 8.04 8.86 -0.75
N PRO A 186 7.86 10.19 -0.92
CA PRO A 186 8.98 11.10 -1.13
C PRO A 186 9.85 11.31 0.11
N VAL A 187 9.32 11.04 1.31
CA VAL A 187 10.08 11.12 2.57
C VAL A 187 10.95 9.88 2.71
N LEU A 188 10.37 8.69 2.47
CA LEU A 188 11.12 7.44 2.51
C LEU A 188 12.00 7.22 1.29
N GLY A 189 11.80 7.95 0.21
CA GLY A 189 12.51 7.74 -1.05
C GLY A 189 12.36 6.30 -1.57
N ALA A 190 11.18 5.71 -1.40
CA ALA A 190 10.91 4.30 -1.68
C ALA A 190 9.54 4.11 -2.34
N THR A 191 9.46 3.07 -3.17
CA THR A 191 8.19 2.63 -3.77
C THR A 191 7.37 1.87 -2.74
N MET A 192 6.06 2.10 -2.73
CA MET A 192 5.12 1.44 -1.82
C MET A 192 4.32 0.39 -2.59
N SER A 193 3.93 -0.69 -1.91
CA SER A 193 2.98 -1.67 -2.44
C SER A 193 1.53 -1.19 -2.30
N ASP A 194 0.62 -1.69 -3.13
CA ASP A 194 -0.81 -1.35 -3.08
C ASP A 194 -1.40 -1.59 -1.68
N ALA A 195 -1.01 -2.70 -1.04
CA ALA A 195 -1.48 -3.05 0.31
C ALA A 195 -1.03 -2.06 1.40
N GLU A 196 0.10 -1.37 1.21
CA GLU A 196 0.56 -0.33 2.14
C GLU A 196 -0.16 1.00 1.89
N VAL A 197 -0.45 1.34 0.63
CA VAL A 197 -1.18 2.56 0.24
C VAL A 197 -2.62 2.51 0.75
N ASP A 198 -3.30 1.38 0.60
CA ASP A 198 -4.70 1.19 1.00
C ASP A 198 -4.94 1.42 2.50
N GLN A 199 -3.91 1.21 3.34
CA GLN A 199 -3.99 1.43 4.79
C GLN A 199 -3.85 2.91 5.18
N GLY A 200 -3.43 3.78 4.26
CA GLY A 200 -2.96 5.14 4.53
C GLY A 200 -3.89 6.27 4.12
N TYR A 201 -5.08 5.99 3.56
CA TYR A 201 -5.99 7.01 3.07
C TYR A 201 -6.42 8.02 4.14
N LYS A 202 -6.36 9.30 3.80
CA LYS A 202 -6.77 10.42 4.64
C LYS A 202 -7.45 11.48 3.79
N GLU A 203 -8.42 12.16 4.39
CA GLU A 203 -9.00 13.37 3.79
C GLU A 203 -7.95 14.49 3.82
N THR A 204 -7.80 15.20 2.70
CA THR A 204 -6.87 16.31 2.55
C THR A 204 -7.48 17.36 1.62
N ASP A 205 -7.03 18.61 1.79
CA ASP A 205 -7.45 19.74 0.96
C ASP A 205 -6.45 19.91 -0.18
N ASP A 206 -6.90 19.65 -1.42
CA ASP A 206 -6.10 19.85 -2.63
C ASP A 206 -6.58 21.08 -3.43
N PRO A 207 -5.68 21.76 -4.15
CA PRO A 207 -6.05 22.85 -5.04
C PRO A 207 -6.89 22.32 -6.20
N SER A 208 -8.12 22.80 -6.35
CA SER A 208 -8.98 22.49 -7.49
C SER A 208 -8.84 23.58 -8.56
N VAL A 209 -8.12 23.28 -9.65
CA VAL A 209 -7.83 24.27 -10.70
C VAL A 209 -8.36 23.85 -12.06
N THR A 210 -8.85 24.83 -12.83
CA THR A 210 -9.21 24.65 -14.24
C THR A 210 -8.24 25.45 -15.11
N VAL A 211 -7.57 24.78 -16.03
CA VAL A 211 -6.53 25.34 -16.90
C VAL A 211 -6.99 25.31 -18.35
N ARG A 212 -6.65 26.37 -19.09
CA ARG A 212 -6.96 26.52 -20.53
C ARG A 212 -5.84 25.93 -21.37
N PHE A 213 -6.12 24.88 -22.12
CA PHE A 213 -5.21 24.31 -23.12
C PHE A 213 -5.54 24.83 -24.52
N ARG A 214 -4.77 25.82 -24.99
CA ARG A 214 -5.00 26.49 -26.27
C ARG A 214 -4.79 25.55 -27.45
N ILE A 215 -5.77 25.53 -28.35
CA ILE A 215 -5.68 24.84 -29.65
C ILE A 215 -4.79 25.68 -30.57
N ARG A 216 -3.69 25.09 -31.02
CA ARG A 216 -2.74 25.73 -31.97
C ARG A 216 -3.03 25.39 -33.43
N SER A 217 -3.86 24.37 -33.70
CA SER A 217 -4.14 23.91 -35.06
C SER A 217 -5.15 24.82 -35.75
N SER A 218 -4.68 25.56 -36.77
CA SER A 218 -5.53 26.39 -37.64
C SER A 218 -6.47 25.56 -38.52
N GLU A 219 -6.15 24.29 -38.76
CA GLU A 219 -7.05 23.36 -39.47
C GLU A 219 -8.22 22.95 -38.58
N ALA A 220 -7.96 22.61 -37.32
CA ALA A 220 -9.00 22.29 -36.35
C ALA A 220 -9.94 23.49 -36.13
N ALA A 221 -9.38 24.69 -35.99
CA ALA A 221 -10.16 25.92 -35.89
C ALA A 221 -11.09 26.12 -37.09
N ARG A 222 -10.58 25.94 -38.32
CA ARG A 222 -11.38 26.03 -39.55
C ARG A 222 -12.49 24.98 -39.62
N LYS A 223 -12.22 23.72 -39.27
CA LYS A 223 -13.23 22.64 -39.27
C LYS A 223 -14.37 22.91 -38.28
N LEU A 224 -14.08 23.57 -37.16
CA LEU A 224 -15.08 23.92 -36.14
C LEU A 224 -15.82 25.23 -36.46
N GLY A 225 -15.39 25.95 -37.50
CA GLY A 225 -16.02 27.17 -38.00
C GLY A 225 -15.60 28.44 -37.25
N TRP A 226 -14.38 28.46 -36.71
CA TRP A 226 -13.82 29.60 -35.97
C TRP A 226 -12.64 30.23 -36.71
N SER A 227 -12.44 31.53 -36.53
CA SER A 227 -11.25 32.22 -37.03
C SER A 227 -10.01 31.69 -36.30
N PRO A 228 -8.87 31.48 -36.98
CA PRO A 228 -7.58 31.23 -36.33
C PRO A 228 -7.18 32.28 -35.28
N ASP A 229 -7.74 33.49 -35.38
CA ASP A 229 -7.53 34.59 -34.43
C ASP A 229 -8.36 34.44 -33.14
N GLN A 230 -9.44 33.65 -33.17
CA GLN A 230 -10.23 33.34 -31.97
C GLN A 230 -9.44 32.38 -31.08
N LYS A 231 -9.23 32.78 -29.82
CA LYS A 231 -8.48 31.97 -28.84
C LYS A 231 -9.36 30.81 -28.37
N ALA A 232 -9.21 29.67 -29.03
CA ALA A 232 -9.90 28.44 -28.67
C ALA A 232 -9.06 27.57 -27.73
N GLY A 233 -9.68 26.96 -26.72
CA GLY A 233 -9.00 26.03 -25.83
C GLY A 233 -9.91 25.04 -25.11
N PHE A 234 -9.34 23.90 -24.73
CA PHE A 234 -9.98 22.94 -23.83
C PHE A 234 -9.87 23.43 -22.39
N LEU A 235 -10.95 23.30 -21.64
CA LEU A 235 -10.93 23.45 -20.18
C LEU A 235 -10.57 22.10 -19.57
N VAL A 236 -9.48 22.07 -18.80
CA VAL A 236 -8.96 20.87 -18.15
C VAL A 236 -8.91 21.11 -16.66
N TRP A 237 -9.54 20.22 -15.90
CA TRP A 237 -9.54 20.26 -14.44
C TRP A 237 -8.46 19.32 -13.87
N THR A 238 -7.79 19.74 -12.81
CA THR A 238 -6.85 18.90 -12.06
C THR A 238 -6.79 19.32 -10.59
N THR A 239 -6.57 18.34 -9.71
CA THR A 239 -6.21 18.56 -8.30
C THR A 239 -4.70 18.60 -8.07
N THR A 240 -3.90 18.28 -9.10
CA THR A 240 -2.43 18.15 -9.00
C THR A 240 -1.71 19.09 -9.99
N PRO A 241 -1.71 20.41 -9.77
CA PRO A 241 -1.10 21.38 -10.69
C PRO A 241 0.38 21.12 -10.98
N TRP A 242 1.10 20.50 -10.05
CA TRP A 242 2.51 20.12 -10.18
C TRP A 242 2.77 19.11 -11.31
N THR A 243 1.74 18.45 -11.84
CA THR A 243 1.84 17.53 -12.99
C THR A 243 1.76 18.25 -14.34
N LEU A 244 1.32 19.51 -14.39
CA LEU A 244 1.16 20.26 -15.64
C LEU A 244 2.45 20.41 -16.47
N PRO A 245 3.64 20.61 -15.87
CA PRO A 245 4.89 20.69 -16.64
C PRO A 245 5.23 19.41 -17.41
N SER A 246 4.74 18.25 -16.97
CA SER A 246 4.96 16.95 -17.63
C SER A 246 3.79 16.50 -18.52
N ASN A 247 2.83 17.38 -18.81
CA ASN A 247 1.70 17.09 -19.69
C ASN A 247 2.17 16.69 -21.11
N THR A 248 1.78 15.51 -21.57
CA THR A 248 2.13 14.99 -22.90
C THR A 248 0.97 14.99 -23.89
N ALA A 249 -0.27 14.83 -23.41
CA ALA A 249 -1.47 14.76 -24.25
C ALA A 249 -2.73 15.13 -23.45
N LEU A 250 -3.81 15.44 -24.17
CA LEU A 250 -5.16 15.52 -23.61
C LEU A 250 -5.94 14.27 -24.03
N ALA A 251 -6.56 13.60 -23.07
CA ALA A 251 -7.45 12.48 -23.32
C ALA A 251 -8.91 12.96 -23.34
N LEU A 252 -9.66 12.53 -24.35
CA LEU A 252 -11.09 12.80 -24.51
C LEU A 252 -11.83 11.46 -24.50
N ALA A 253 -12.95 11.40 -23.79
CA ALA A 253 -13.83 10.23 -23.81
C ALA A 253 -14.61 10.21 -25.13
N ALA A 254 -14.43 9.16 -25.94
CA ALA A 254 -14.93 9.11 -27.31
C ALA A 254 -16.47 9.11 -27.41
N GLU A 255 -17.17 8.66 -26.36
CA GLU A 255 -18.63 8.54 -26.32
C GLU A 255 -19.30 9.73 -25.62
N GLU A 256 -18.51 10.66 -25.07
CA GLU A 256 -19.05 11.83 -24.37
C GLU A 256 -19.33 12.99 -25.33
N THR A 257 -20.36 13.76 -25.03
CA THR A 257 -20.68 14.97 -25.79
C THR A 257 -19.92 16.15 -25.21
N TYR A 258 -19.22 16.88 -26.08
CA TYR A 258 -18.50 18.10 -25.75
C TYR A 258 -19.24 19.31 -26.33
N VAL A 259 -19.30 20.38 -25.54
CA VAL A 259 -19.94 21.63 -25.93
C VAL A 259 -18.91 22.71 -26.20
N ILE A 260 -19.28 23.60 -27.11
CA ILE A 260 -18.52 24.77 -27.48
C ILE A 260 -19.21 25.97 -26.85
N VAL A 261 -18.45 26.71 -26.07
CA VAL A 261 -18.94 27.87 -25.34
C VAL A 261 -18.18 29.09 -25.82
N GLU A 262 -18.93 30.06 -26.34
CA GLU A 262 -18.39 31.35 -26.74
C GLU A 262 -18.69 32.35 -25.62
N ARG A 263 -17.66 33.07 -25.18
CA ARG A 263 -17.80 34.13 -24.18
C ARG A 263 -16.86 35.29 -24.45
N ILE A 264 -17.21 36.45 -23.91
CA ILE A 264 -16.32 37.62 -23.88
C ILE A 264 -15.46 37.52 -22.62
N ARG A 265 -14.15 37.70 -22.77
CA ARG A 265 -13.22 37.68 -21.65
C ARG A 265 -13.51 38.84 -20.69
N PRO A 266 -13.66 38.57 -19.38
CA PRO A 266 -13.90 39.61 -18.38
C PRO A 266 -12.69 40.54 -18.22
N GLU A 267 -12.91 41.69 -17.58
CA GLU A 267 -11.92 42.78 -17.50
C GLU A 267 -10.65 42.42 -16.72
N ASP A 268 -10.73 41.41 -15.85
CA ASP A 268 -9.64 40.91 -15.02
C ASP A 268 -8.78 39.82 -15.72
N GLU A 269 -9.13 39.41 -16.93
CA GLU A 269 -8.39 38.43 -17.72
C GLU A 269 -7.47 39.09 -18.77
N VAL A 270 -6.39 38.38 -19.13
CA VAL A 270 -5.53 38.76 -20.26
C VAL A 270 -6.36 38.77 -21.55
N ASP A 271 -6.22 39.82 -22.38
CA ASP A 271 -7.05 40.07 -23.57
C ASP A 271 -8.54 40.32 -23.26
N ALA A 272 -8.82 41.02 -22.16
CA ALA A 272 -10.17 41.49 -21.80
C ALA A 272 -10.94 42.08 -23.00
N GLY A 273 -12.25 41.82 -23.04
CA GLY A 273 -13.13 42.30 -24.12
C GLY A 273 -13.02 41.53 -25.44
N THR A 274 -12.04 40.63 -25.59
CA THR A 274 -11.97 39.72 -26.74
C THR A 274 -12.86 38.50 -26.56
N THR A 275 -13.32 37.94 -27.67
CA THR A 275 -14.10 36.71 -27.67
C THR A 275 -13.19 35.49 -27.59
N GLU A 276 -13.49 34.57 -26.67
CA GLU A 276 -12.82 33.28 -26.57
C GLU A 276 -13.79 32.12 -26.71
N ILE A 277 -13.22 30.98 -27.09
CA ILE A 277 -13.97 29.75 -27.33
C ILE A 277 -13.44 28.66 -26.40
N LEU A 278 -14.32 28.13 -25.56
CA LEU A 278 -14.00 27.15 -24.55
C LEU A 278 -14.72 25.84 -24.84
N ILE A 279 -13.98 24.74 -24.72
CA ILE A 279 -14.51 23.40 -24.93
C ILE A 279 -14.50 22.64 -23.60
N CYS A 280 -15.65 22.10 -23.21
CA CYS A 280 -15.80 21.24 -22.05
C CYS A 280 -16.80 20.10 -22.33
N ALA A 281 -16.83 19.07 -21.48
CA ALA A 281 -17.88 18.07 -21.53
C ALA A 281 -19.24 18.71 -21.20
N GLU A 282 -20.30 18.30 -21.91
CA GLU A 282 -21.65 18.86 -21.72
C GLU A 282 -22.13 18.69 -20.28
N ALA A 283 -21.90 17.52 -19.69
CA ALA A 283 -22.28 17.19 -18.31
C ALA A 283 -21.64 18.13 -17.27
N LEU A 284 -20.50 18.76 -17.59
CA LEU A 284 -19.78 19.66 -16.70
C LEU A 284 -20.08 21.13 -16.97
N TYR A 285 -20.91 21.46 -17.97
CA TYR A 285 -21.16 22.85 -18.37
C TYR A 285 -21.65 23.71 -17.20
N GLU A 286 -22.69 23.28 -16.50
CA GLU A 286 -23.24 24.05 -15.38
C GLU A 286 -22.20 24.21 -14.26
N GLN A 287 -21.48 23.15 -13.91
CA GLN A 287 -20.48 23.20 -12.83
C GLN A 287 -19.31 24.15 -13.17
N VAL A 288 -18.86 24.12 -14.42
CA VAL A 288 -17.70 24.92 -14.87
C VAL A 288 -18.08 26.38 -15.10
N PHE A 289 -19.28 26.65 -15.63
CA PHE A 289 -19.68 27.99 -16.07
C PHE A 289 -20.62 28.74 -15.12
N SER A 290 -21.29 28.09 -14.17
CA SER A 290 -22.14 28.78 -13.18
C SER A 290 -21.38 29.75 -12.27
N GLY A 291 -20.07 29.57 -12.10
CA GLY A 291 -19.20 30.46 -11.33
C GLY A 291 -18.41 31.49 -12.15
N LEU A 292 -18.51 31.46 -13.49
CA LEU A 292 -17.74 32.36 -14.36
C LEU A 292 -18.53 33.64 -14.66
N GLN A 293 -17.95 34.80 -14.32
CA GLN A 293 -18.50 36.10 -14.71
C GLN A 293 -18.33 36.35 -16.22
N GLY A 294 -19.34 36.98 -16.84
CA GLY A 294 -19.40 37.23 -18.29
C GLY A 294 -20.24 36.17 -19.02
N GLY A 295 -21.48 36.53 -19.35
CA GLY A 295 -22.51 35.62 -19.86
C GLY A 295 -22.01 34.65 -20.93
N ALA A 296 -22.11 33.36 -20.63
CA ALA A 296 -21.78 32.27 -21.55
C ALA A 296 -23.02 31.93 -22.40
N GLN A 297 -22.87 31.89 -23.72
CA GLN A 297 -23.90 31.35 -24.61
C GLN A 297 -23.55 29.91 -24.97
N LYS A 298 -24.42 28.97 -24.57
CA LYS A 298 -24.29 27.55 -24.90
C LYS A 298 -24.64 27.34 -26.38
N ASN A 299 -23.63 27.10 -27.21
CA ASN A 299 -23.83 26.66 -28.59
C ASN A 299 -23.66 25.13 -28.65
N ALA A 300 -24.78 24.40 -28.58
CA ALA A 300 -24.79 22.95 -28.73
C ALA A 300 -24.52 22.57 -30.21
N ARG A 301 -23.26 22.43 -30.58
CA ARG A 301 -22.87 21.67 -31.78
C ARG A 301 -22.40 20.29 -31.33
N GLN A 302 -23.22 19.28 -31.58
CA GLN A 302 -22.81 17.88 -31.44
C GLN A 302 -21.59 17.62 -32.34
N THR A 303 -20.44 17.33 -31.75
CA THR A 303 -19.38 16.60 -32.44
C THR A 303 -19.58 15.11 -32.17
N GLY A 304 -20.62 14.53 -32.75
CA GLY A 304 -20.94 13.11 -32.66
C GLY A 304 -21.35 12.57 -34.02
N GLY A 305 -20.38 12.04 -34.76
CA GLY A 305 -20.60 11.56 -36.12
C GLY A 305 -19.38 10.84 -36.70
N GLY A 306 -18.63 10.11 -35.88
CA GLY A 306 -17.68 9.12 -36.38
C GLY A 306 -18.47 7.94 -36.92
N SER A 307 -18.71 7.93 -38.24
CA SER A 307 -19.18 6.75 -38.96
C SER A 307 -18.43 5.52 -38.45
N ALA A 308 -19.17 4.55 -37.90
CA ALA A 308 -18.72 3.18 -37.80
C ALA A 308 -18.49 2.65 -39.22
N ALA A 309 -17.35 2.99 -39.81
CA ALA A 309 -16.78 2.19 -40.86
C ALA A 309 -16.44 0.86 -40.20
N LYS A 310 -17.17 -0.19 -40.57
CA LYS A 310 -16.81 -1.58 -40.30
C LYS A 310 -15.36 -1.77 -40.75
N VAL A 311 -14.43 -1.70 -39.80
CA VAL A 311 -13.12 -2.33 -39.95
C VAL A 311 -13.38 -3.81 -39.66
N GLU A 312 -13.28 -4.62 -40.71
CA GLU A 312 -13.27 -6.08 -40.58
C GLU A 312 -12.28 -6.47 -39.49
N LYS A 313 -12.75 -7.30 -38.55
CA LYS A 313 -11.91 -7.96 -37.55
C LYS A 313 -10.95 -8.91 -38.28
N GLU A 314 -9.79 -8.42 -38.71
CA GLU A 314 -8.64 -9.28 -38.87
C GLU A 314 -8.15 -9.69 -37.47
N LYS A 315 -8.34 -10.97 -37.15
CA LYS A 315 -7.74 -11.61 -35.98
C LYS A 315 -6.21 -11.53 -36.12
N ALA A 316 -5.59 -10.55 -35.46
CA ALA A 316 -4.17 -10.61 -35.17
C ALA A 316 -3.91 -11.79 -34.24
N LYS A 317 -3.37 -12.87 -34.82
CA LYS A 317 -2.75 -13.97 -34.07
C LYS A 317 -1.69 -13.39 -33.14
N SER A 318 -1.64 -13.90 -31.92
CA SER A 318 -0.59 -13.67 -30.94
C SER A 318 0.80 -13.87 -31.55
N GLY A 319 1.44 -12.78 -31.95
CA GLY A 319 2.86 -12.75 -32.32
C GLY A 319 3.67 -12.55 -31.05
N GLY A 320 4.48 -13.56 -30.70
CA GLY A 320 5.40 -13.49 -29.57
C GLY A 320 6.35 -12.30 -29.67
N ALA A 321 6.66 -11.71 -28.52
CA ALA A 321 7.63 -10.64 -28.40
C ALA A 321 8.99 -11.07 -28.99
N GLN A 322 9.47 -10.33 -29.98
CA GLN A 322 10.86 -10.41 -30.40
C GLN A 322 11.71 -9.47 -29.53
N PRO A 323 12.90 -9.90 -29.08
CA PRO A 323 13.77 -9.07 -28.27
C PRO A 323 14.37 -7.93 -29.11
N ILE A 324 14.39 -6.74 -28.52
CA ILE A 324 15.05 -5.55 -29.07
C ILE A 324 16.55 -5.83 -29.14
N LYS A 325 17.13 -5.78 -30.34
CA LYS A 325 18.58 -5.85 -30.55
C LYS A 325 19.25 -4.64 -29.90
N LYS A 326 20.24 -4.89 -29.04
CA LYS A 326 21.19 -3.88 -28.58
C LYS A 326 21.89 -3.26 -29.79
N SER A 327 21.82 -1.95 -29.92
CA SER A 327 22.79 -1.18 -30.73
C SER A 327 23.93 -0.79 -29.81
N ASP A 328 25.13 -1.25 -30.13
CA ASP A 328 26.37 -0.81 -29.50
C ASP A 328 26.61 0.67 -29.83
N ALA A 329 26.74 1.49 -28.78
CA ALA A 329 27.44 2.78 -28.78
C ALA A 329 27.92 3.07 -27.35
#